data_AF-A0A662VRC7-F1
#
_entry.id   AF-A0A662VRC7-F1
#
_cell.length_a   1.000
_cell.length_b   1.000
_cell.length_c   1.000
_cell.angle_alpha   90.00
_cell.angle_beta   90.00
_cell.angle_gamma   90.00
#
_symmetry.space_group_name_H-M   'P 1'
#
loop_
_entity.id
_entity.type
_entity.pdbx_description
1 polymer ?
#
loop_
_entity_poly.entity_id
_entity_poly.type
_entity_poly.pdbx_seq_one_letter_code
_entity_poly.pdbx_strand_id
1 'polypeptide(L)'
;MIKNLKIRQEVEDERFEPAVDLGDVVKGTAPSFVLDPLSFFERTYLTDHMKELIVMTLMNVLGLRKAVVGGRTYSVSSNLILLPSDLGGGKTHTMILLYHIFKLISEGKREDIVSKIKILSEDIAEFVSENWDALKKLSLKVVVADCKYSDLAPSPIKPVEIAGRKIKTLWGYLGYELGRYDFVREADEREVSPYADVIFKVLNESKALILIDEIGRYYDQSGLEAT
;
A
#
# COMPACT_ATOMS: atom_id res chain seq x y z
N MET A 1 24.30 -7.70 -28.22
CA MET A 1 23.46 -7.63 -29.43
C MET A 1 22.03 -7.37 -28.97
N ILE A 2 21.67 -6.09 -28.75
CA ILE A 2 20.32 -5.70 -28.30
C ILE A 2 19.51 -5.47 -29.58
N LYS A 3 18.89 -6.52 -30.10
CA LYS A 3 17.91 -6.42 -31.18
C LYS A 3 16.58 -6.91 -30.62
N ASN A 4 15.56 -6.06 -30.70
CA ASN A 4 14.15 -6.29 -30.38
C ASN A 4 13.64 -5.77 -29.02
N LEU A 5 14.09 -4.60 -28.55
CA LEU A 5 13.25 -3.78 -27.69
C LEU A 5 12.29 -2.99 -28.58
N LYS A 6 10.99 -3.33 -28.55
CA LYS A 6 9.95 -2.45 -29.11
C LYS A 6 9.94 -1.18 -28.26
N ILE A 7 10.41 -0.08 -28.83
CA ILE A 7 10.26 1.24 -28.23
C ILE A 7 8.76 1.55 -28.22
N ARG A 8 8.21 1.88 -27.05
CA ARG A 8 6.81 2.27 -26.90
C ARG A 8 6.63 3.67 -27.49
N GLN A 9 5.50 3.92 -28.16
CA GLN A 9 5.22 5.23 -28.77
C GLN A 9 5.37 6.41 -27.79
N GLU A 10 5.13 6.20 -26.50
CA GLU A 10 5.27 7.26 -25.49
C GLU A 10 6.72 7.73 -25.28
N VAL A 11 7.69 6.85 -25.55
CA VAL A 11 9.14 7.17 -25.54
C VAL A 11 9.55 7.89 -26.83
N GLU A 12 8.87 7.60 -27.95
CA GLU A 12 9.03 8.34 -29.21
C GLU A 12 8.46 9.77 -29.11
N ASP A 13 7.45 9.97 -28.27
CA ASP A 13 6.78 11.27 -28.04
C ASP A 13 7.48 12.16 -26.98
N GLU A 14 8.68 11.81 -26.50
CA GLU A 14 9.42 12.50 -25.41
C GLU A 14 8.59 12.75 -24.13
N ARG A 15 7.52 11.98 -23.91
CA ARG A 15 6.74 12.05 -22.68
C ARG A 15 7.50 11.32 -21.59
N PHE A 16 8.31 12.05 -20.83
CA PHE A 16 8.82 11.57 -19.55
C PHE A 16 7.63 11.05 -18.72
N GLU A 17 7.71 9.79 -18.26
CA GLU A 17 6.76 9.27 -17.28
C GLU A 17 6.85 10.18 -16.04
N PRO A 18 5.79 10.93 -15.68
CA PRO A 18 5.84 11.78 -14.50
C PRO A 18 6.08 10.92 -13.26
N ALA A 19 6.72 11.50 -12.24
CA ALA A 19 6.86 10.84 -10.95
C ALA A 19 5.46 10.41 -10.46
N VAL A 20 5.28 9.11 -10.24
CA VAL A 20 4.01 8.54 -9.80
C VAL A 20 3.76 8.87 -8.32
N ASP A 21 2.49 9.08 -7.98
CA ASP A 21 2.04 9.50 -6.67
C ASP A 21 0.96 8.53 -6.16
N LEU A 22 1.17 7.94 -4.98
CA LEU A 22 0.25 6.94 -4.44
C LEU A 22 -1.12 7.55 -4.12
N GLY A 23 -1.15 8.76 -3.55
CA GLY A 23 -2.39 9.49 -3.29
C GLY A 23 -3.22 9.73 -4.55
N ASP A 24 -2.59 10.11 -5.67
CA ASP A 24 -3.29 10.28 -6.95
C ASP A 24 -3.91 8.97 -7.47
N VAL A 25 -3.26 7.82 -7.23
CA VAL A 25 -3.80 6.51 -7.59
C VAL A 25 -5.03 6.17 -6.74
N VAL A 26 -4.96 6.42 -5.43
CA VAL A 26 -6.09 6.20 -4.52
C VAL A 26 -7.28 7.09 -4.88
N LYS A 27 -7.02 8.34 -5.29
CA LYS A 27 -8.05 9.32 -5.65
C LYS A 27 -8.59 9.17 -7.06
N GLY A 28 -8.00 8.33 -7.90
CA GLY A 28 -8.41 8.17 -9.29
C GLY A 28 -8.01 9.34 -10.19
N THR A 29 -7.01 10.13 -9.79
CA THR A 29 -6.51 11.31 -10.51
C THR A 29 -5.20 11.04 -11.26
N ALA A 30 -4.54 9.91 -11.00
CA ALA A 30 -3.35 9.50 -11.73
C ALA A 30 -3.66 9.21 -13.23
N PRO A 31 -2.64 9.20 -14.11
CA PRO A 31 -2.81 8.77 -15.49
C PRO A 31 -3.44 7.37 -15.61
N SER A 32 -4.22 7.12 -16.67
CA SER A 32 -4.96 5.87 -16.85
C SER A 32 -4.09 4.61 -16.80
N PHE A 33 -2.86 4.68 -17.32
CA PHE A 33 -1.90 3.57 -17.30
C PHE A 33 -1.35 3.25 -15.89
N VAL A 34 -1.49 4.18 -14.93
CA VAL A 34 -1.15 3.97 -13.51
C VAL A 34 -2.38 3.52 -12.74
N LEU A 35 -3.57 4.02 -13.07
CA LEU A 35 -4.83 3.64 -12.43
C LEU A 35 -5.28 2.22 -12.77
N ASP A 36 -5.14 1.80 -14.03
CA ASP A 36 -5.51 0.47 -14.47
C ASP A 36 -4.45 -0.56 -14.05
N PRO A 37 -4.76 -1.54 -13.19
CA PRO A 37 -3.79 -2.50 -12.70
C PRO A 37 -3.12 -3.31 -13.82
N LEU A 38 -3.87 -3.67 -14.87
CA LEU A 38 -3.36 -4.43 -16.00
C LEU A 38 -2.29 -3.64 -16.75
N SER A 39 -2.63 -2.42 -17.18
CA SER A 39 -1.71 -1.49 -17.82
C SER A 39 -0.49 -1.22 -16.96
N PHE A 40 -0.67 -1.05 -15.64
CA PHE A 40 0.43 -0.82 -14.71
C PHE A 40 1.36 -2.04 -14.60
N PHE A 41 0.80 -3.26 -14.54
CA PHE A 41 1.57 -4.49 -14.46
C PHE A 41 2.39 -4.76 -15.73
N GLU A 42 1.80 -4.56 -16.92
CA GLU A 42 2.51 -4.70 -18.20
C GLU A 42 3.68 -3.71 -18.37
N ARG A 43 3.63 -2.59 -17.66
CA ARG A 43 4.65 -1.53 -17.67
C ARG A 43 5.67 -1.67 -16.54
N THR A 44 5.41 -2.53 -15.57
CA THR A 44 6.27 -2.71 -14.41
C THR A 44 7.37 -3.73 -14.69
N TYR A 45 8.62 -3.29 -14.61
CA TYR A 45 9.76 -4.20 -14.52
C TYR A 45 9.87 -4.75 -13.09
N LEU A 46 9.46 -6.01 -12.90
CA LEU A 46 9.46 -6.64 -11.59
C LEU A 46 10.89 -7.02 -11.16
N THR A 47 11.50 -6.20 -10.30
CA THR A 47 12.80 -6.50 -9.70
C THR A 47 12.71 -7.59 -8.63
N ASP A 48 13.83 -8.26 -8.32
CA ASP A 48 13.89 -9.24 -7.23
C ASP A 48 13.47 -8.65 -5.87
N HIS A 49 13.82 -7.40 -5.63
CA HIS A 49 13.43 -6.69 -4.41
C HIS A 49 11.92 -6.43 -4.36
N MET A 50 11.30 -6.00 -5.46
CA MET A 50 9.84 -5.85 -5.54
C MET A 50 9.13 -7.20 -5.34
N LYS A 51 9.63 -8.27 -5.97
CA LYS A 51 9.10 -9.62 -5.78
C LYS A 51 9.18 -10.06 -4.31
N GLU A 52 10.32 -9.82 -3.67
CA GLU A 52 10.52 -10.09 -2.25
C GLU A 52 9.53 -9.31 -1.37
N LEU A 53 9.36 -8.02 -1.62
CA LEU A 53 8.39 -7.19 -0.89
C LEU A 53 6.94 -7.67 -1.07
N ILE A 54 6.53 -8.06 -2.28
CA ILE A 54 5.19 -8.62 -2.52
C ILE A 54 4.99 -9.91 -1.73
N VAL A 55 5.94 -10.85 -1.81
CA VAL A 55 5.86 -12.14 -1.12
C VAL A 55 5.86 -11.92 0.41
N MET A 56 6.75 -11.09 0.94
CA MET A 56 6.78 -10.77 2.38
C MET A 56 5.49 -10.12 2.86
N THR A 57 4.88 -9.23 2.06
CA THR A 57 3.61 -8.59 2.40
C THR A 57 2.47 -9.60 2.43
N LEU A 58 2.40 -10.50 1.43
CA LEU A 58 1.41 -11.59 1.39
C LEU A 58 1.59 -12.54 2.59
N MET A 59 2.84 -12.90 2.91
CA MET A 59 3.16 -13.70 4.09
C MET A 59 2.72 -13.02 5.40
N ASN A 60 2.98 -11.72 5.55
CA ASN A 60 2.58 -10.96 6.75
C ASN A 60 1.07 -10.95 6.95
N VAL A 61 0.28 -10.71 5.89
CA VAL A 61 -1.19 -10.74 6.02
C VAL A 61 -1.73 -12.14 6.28
N LEU A 62 -1.08 -13.17 5.74
CA LEU A 62 -1.41 -14.58 5.97
C LEU A 62 -0.91 -15.12 7.33
N GLY A 63 -0.11 -14.35 8.08
CA GLY A 63 0.50 -14.79 9.32
C GLY A 63 1.61 -15.84 9.14
N LEU A 64 2.18 -15.94 7.94
CA LEU A 64 3.26 -16.87 7.62
C LEU A 64 4.62 -16.27 7.98
N ARG A 65 5.44 -17.03 8.71
CA ARG A 65 6.81 -16.62 9.07
C ARG A 65 7.89 -17.17 8.13
N LYS A 66 7.58 -18.27 7.44
CA LYS A 66 8.45 -18.90 6.44
C LYS A 66 7.59 -19.49 5.33
N ALA A 67 8.00 -19.31 4.08
CA ALA A 67 7.34 -19.88 2.90
C ALA A 67 8.39 -20.17 1.82
N VAL A 68 8.05 -21.06 0.89
CA VAL A 68 8.84 -21.27 -0.34
C VAL A 68 7.97 -20.82 -1.50
N VAL A 69 8.48 -19.91 -2.33
CA VAL A 69 7.79 -19.35 -3.49
C VAL A 69 8.76 -19.36 -4.66
N GLY A 70 8.40 -19.99 -5.78
CA GLY A 70 9.29 -20.11 -6.95
C GLY A 70 10.63 -20.79 -6.62
N GLY A 71 10.64 -21.76 -5.70
CA GLY A 71 11.86 -22.43 -5.24
C GLY A 71 12.77 -21.61 -4.31
N ARG A 72 12.46 -20.34 -4.03
CA ARG A 72 13.19 -19.49 -3.08
C ARG A 72 12.52 -19.53 -1.71
N THR A 73 13.31 -19.65 -0.65
CA THR A 73 12.82 -19.55 0.73
C THR A 73 12.74 -18.09 1.16
N TYR A 74 11.58 -17.69 1.67
CA TYR A 74 11.33 -16.38 2.26
C TYR A 74 11.10 -16.51 3.76
N SER A 75 11.51 -15.51 4.53
CA SER A 75 11.34 -15.47 5.99
C SER A 75 11.00 -14.05 6.43
N VAL A 76 10.03 -13.91 7.35
CA VAL A 76 9.55 -12.60 7.80
C VAL A 76 9.49 -12.58 9.32
N SER A 77 10.19 -11.61 9.93
CA SER A 77 10.28 -11.43 11.38
C SER A 77 9.49 -10.23 11.90
N SER A 78 9.08 -9.32 11.02
CA SER A 78 8.38 -8.08 11.34
C SER A 78 7.20 -7.86 10.41
N ASN A 79 6.11 -7.33 10.96
CA ASN A 79 4.94 -6.90 10.19
C ASN A 79 5.11 -5.46 9.66
N LEU A 80 6.15 -4.74 10.09
CA LEU A 80 6.58 -3.45 9.57
C LEU A 80 7.68 -3.68 8.52
N ILE A 81 7.44 -3.20 7.30
CA ILE A 81 8.39 -3.24 6.19
C ILE A 81 8.80 -1.80 5.88
N LEU A 82 10.08 -1.49 6.08
CA LEU A 82 10.65 -0.19 5.70
C LEU A 82 11.22 -0.29 4.30
N LEU A 83 10.79 0.60 3.40
CA LEU A 83 11.33 0.69 2.05
C LEU A 83 12.60 1.56 2.10
N PRO A 84 13.81 1.00 1.85
CA PRO A 84 15.04 1.76 1.91
C PRO A 84 15.05 2.92 0.91
N SER A 85 15.62 4.05 1.32
CA SER A 85 15.73 5.26 0.51
C SER A 85 17.03 5.28 -0.29
N ASP A 86 17.31 4.25 -1.06
CA ASP A 86 18.50 4.26 -1.93
C ASP A 86 18.11 4.93 -3.26
N LEU A 87 18.36 6.24 -3.33
CA LEU A 87 18.38 7.11 -4.51
C LEU A 87 17.50 6.67 -5.72
N GLY A 88 16.25 7.13 -5.73
CA GLY A 88 15.48 7.38 -6.96
C GLY A 88 14.43 6.33 -7.36
N GLY A 89 13.14 6.66 -7.14
CA GLY A 89 12.02 6.25 -7.99
C GLY A 89 11.23 4.99 -7.63
N GLY A 90 11.84 3.99 -6.98
CA GLY A 90 11.19 2.67 -6.82
C GLY A 90 10.15 2.54 -5.72
N LYS A 91 10.16 3.41 -4.70
CA LYS A 91 9.33 3.25 -3.48
C LYS A 91 7.84 3.43 -3.76
N THR A 92 7.46 4.61 -4.25
CA THR A 92 6.06 4.90 -4.58
C THR A 92 5.55 3.94 -5.66
N HIS A 93 6.38 3.59 -6.65
CA HIS A 93 6.03 2.55 -7.64
C HIS A 93 5.74 1.19 -6.98
N THR A 94 6.57 0.76 -6.04
CA THR A 94 6.37 -0.49 -5.29
C THR A 94 5.13 -0.42 -4.40
N MET A 95 4.85 0.72 -3.79
CA MET A 95 3.63 0.90 -2.99
C MET A 95 2.37 0.88 -3.86
N ILE A 96 2.40 1.46 -5.06
CA ILE A 96 1.30 1.37 -6.04
C ILE A 96 1.11 -0.09 -6.49
N LEU A 97 2.21 -0.81 -6.73
CA LEU A 97 2.17 -2.23 -7.07
C LEU A 97 1.50 -3.07 -5.97
N LEU A 98 1.87 -2.85 -4.70
CA LEU A 98 1.23 -3.48 -3.55
C LEU A 98 -0.25 -3.08 -3.43
N TYR A 99 -0.57 -1.79 -3.60
CA TYR A 99 -1.94 -1.29 -3.58
C TYR A 99 -2.81 -2.04 -4.61
N HIS A 100 -2.36 -2.11 -5.87
CA HIS A 100 -3.10 -2.79 -6.94
C HIS A 100 -3.28 -4.28 -6.67
N ILE A 101 -2.23 -5.00 -6.29
CA ILE A 101 -2.29 -6.45 -6.00
C ILE A 101 -3.31 -6.71 -4.87
N PHE A 102 -3.21 -5.98 -3.78
CA PHE A 102 -4.02 -6.24 -2.59
C PHE A 102 -5.48 -5.79 -2.78
N LYS A 103 -5.70 -4.69 -3.52
CA LYS A 103 -7.04 -4.24 -3.90
C LYS A 103 -7.73 -5.27 -4.81
N LEU A 104 -7.03 -5.77 -5.83
CA LEU A 104 -7.52 -6.84 -6.69
C LEU A 104 -7.88 -8.09 -5.88
N ILE A 105 -7.02 -8.56 -4.97
CA ILE A 105 -7.30 -9.72 -4.11
C ILE A 105 -8.54 -9.48 -3.22
N SER A 106 -8.66 -8.28 -2.65
CA SER A 106 -9.77 -7.91 -1.77
C SER A 106 -11.12 -7.90 -2.49
N GLU A 107 -11.17 -7.36 -3.72
CA GLU A 107 -12.41 -7.09 -4.46
C GLU A 107 -12.75 -8.18 -5.50
N GLY A 108 -11.76 -8.91 -5.99
CA GLY A 108 -11.88 -9.78 -7.16
C GLY A 108 -12.19 -11.25 -6.89
N LYS A 109 -12.28 -12.00 -7.99
CA LYS A 109 -12.49 -13.46 -8.04
C LYS A 109 -11.19 -14.18 -8.43
N ARG A 110 -11.02 -15.42 -7.97
CA ARG A 110 -9.75 -16.15 -8.02
C ARG A 110 -9.14 -16.18 -9.41
N GLU A 111 -9.90 -16.65 -10.41
CA GLU A 111 -9.39 -16.90 -11.75
C GLU A 111 -8.92 -15.61 -12.42
N ASP A 112 -9.73 -14.55 -12.35
CA ASP A 112 -9.42 -13.24 -12.91
C ASP A 112 -8.18 -12.62 -12.23
N ILE A 113 -8.13 -12.63 -10.89
CA ILE A 113 -7.01 -12.01 -10.16
C ILE A 113 -5.70 -12.79 -10.35
N VAL A 114 -5.74 -14.12 -10.31
CA VAL A 114 -4.56 -14.95 -10.56
C VAL A 114 -4.03 -14.71 -11.97
N SER A 115 -4.91 -14.62 -12.99
CA SER A 115 -4.48 -14.31 -14.36
C SER A 115 -3.84 -12.92 -14.49
N LYS A 116 -4.34 -11.91 -13.76
CA LYS A 116 -3.77 -10.56 -13.75
C LYS A 116 -2.39 -10.54 -13.09
N ILE A 117 -2.24 -11.19 -11.94
CA ILE A 117 -0.96 -11.24 -11.21
C ILE A 117 0.09 -12.03 -11.99
N LYS A 118 -0.32 -13.02 -12.79
CA LYS A 118 0.58 -13.79 -13.66
C LYS A 118 1.30 -12.95 -14.71
N ILE A 119 0.77 -11.77 -15.07
CA ILE A 119 1.46 -10.78 -15.91
C ILE A 119 2.77 -10.30 -15.25
N LEU A 120 2.78 -10.19 -13.92
CA LEU A 120 3.96 -9.82 -13.15
C LEU A 120 4.89 -11.02 -12.91
N SER A 121 4.35 -12.13 -12.42
CA SER A 121 5.13 -13.31 -12.06
C SER A 121 4.26 -14.55 -11.86
N GLU A 122 4.65 -15.66 -12.48
CA GLU A 122 4.03 -16.98 -12.26
C GLU A 122 4.08 -17.39 -10.78
N ASP A 123 5.25 -17.28 -10.15
CA ASP A 123 5.45 -17.70 -8.76
C ASP A 123 4.56 -16.94 -7.77
N ILE A 124 4.35 -15.63 -8.00
CA ILE A 124 3.45 -14.83 -7.15
C ILE A 124 2.00 -15.25 -7.40
N ALA A 125 1.62 -15.47 -8.67
CA ALA A 125 0.27 -15.89 -9.04
C ALA A 125 -0.07 -17.27 -8.45
N GLU A 126 0.87 -18.21 -8.47
CA GLU A 126 0.74 -19.52 -7.84
C GLU A 126 0.58 -19.39 -6.33
N PHE A 127 1.46 -18.63 -5.66
CA PHE A 127 1.37 -18.40 -4.21
C PHE A 127 0.03 -17.77 -3.79
N VAL A 128 -0.47 -16.79 -4.55
CA VAL A 128 -1.79 -16.19 -4.32
C VAL A 128 -2.92 -17.20 -4.56
N SER A 129 -2.81 -18.03 -5.60
CA SER A 129 -3.80 -19.06 -5.91
C SER A 129 -3.88 -20.11 -4.79
N GLU A 130 -2.75 -20.62 -4.33
CA GLU A 130 -2.68 -21.62 -3.24
C GLU A 130 -3.27 -21.09 -1.93
N ASN A 131 -3.08 -19.80 -1.65
CA ASN A 131 -3.54 -19.16 -0.42
C ASN A 131 -4.87 -18.40 -0.58
N TRP A 132 -5.56 -18.56 -1.72
CA TRP A 132 -6.72 -17.75 -2.07
C TRP A 132 -7.82 -17.76 -1.00
N ASP A 133 -8.20 -18.94 -0.53
CA ASP A 133 -9.27 -19.06 0.47
C ASP A 133 -8.90 -18.44 1.82
N ALA A 134 -7.63 -18.53 2.21
CA ALA A 134 -7.12 -17.86 3.41
C ALA A 134 -7.16 -16.34 3.23
N LEU A 135 -6.68 -15.83 2.09
CA LEU A 135 -6.72 -14.40 1.76
C LEU A 135 -8.16 -13.85 1.78
N LYS A 136 -9.13 -14.56 1.20
CA LYS A 136 -10.54 -14.11 1.20
C LYS A 136 -11.17 -14.16 2.59
N LYS A 137 -10.83 -15.14 3.44
CA LYS A 137 -11.31 -15.22 4.83
C LYS A 137 -10.84 -14.05 5.69
N LEU A 138 -9.73 -13.40 5.35
CA LEU A 138 -9.22 -12.27 6.12
C LEU A 138 -10.08 -11.01 5.99
N SER A 139 -10.91 -10.89 4.93
CA SER A 139 -11.58 -9.62 4.59
C SER A 139 -10.59 -8.45 4.53
N LEU A 140 -9.51 -8.67 3.78
CA LEU A 140 -8.33 -7.81 3.71
C LEU A 140 -8.71 -6.35 3.40
N LYS A 141 -8.34 -5.44 4.30
CA LYS A 141 -8.44 -3.99 4.07
C LYS A 141 -7.13 -3.45 3.50
N VAL A 142 -7.21 -2.51 2.56
CA VAL A 142 -6.05 -1.76 2.06
C VAL A 142 -6.25 -0.31 2.47
N VAL A 143 -5.42 0.16 3.40
CA VAL A 143 -5.47 1.52 3.94
C VAL A 143 -4.25 2.28 3.43
N VAL A 144 -4.46 3.49 2.93
CA VAL A 144 -3.37 4.36 2.45
C VAL A 144 -3.33 5.62 3.28
N ALA A 145 -2.17 5.94 3.82
CA ALA A 145 -1.85 7.22 4.42
C ALA A 145 -0.74 7.91 3.60
N ASP A 146 -1.13 8.68 2.59
CA ASP A 146 -0.19 9.54 1.86
C ASP A 146 -0.21 10.94 2.49
N CYS A 147 0.85 11.26 3.21
CA CYS A 147 0.95 12.48 4.01
C CYS A 147 1.15 13.77 3.19
N LYS A 148 1.07 13.71 1.86
CA LYS A 148 0.89 14.90 1.01
C LYS A 148 -0.56 15.43 1.03
N TYR A 149 -1.53 14.58 1.33
CA TYR A 149 -2.94 14.90 1.16
C TYR A 149 -3.72 14.83 2.47
N SER A 150 -4.42 15.90 2.83
CA SER A 150 -5.15 15.99 4.10
C SER A 150 -6.31 15.00 4.24
N ASP A 151 -6.92 14.56 3.14
CA ASP A 151 -7.96 13.53 3.11
C ASP A 151 -7.41 12.09 3.21
N LEU A 152 -6.10 11.91 3.07
CA LEU A 152 -5.40 10.63 3.31
C LEU A 152 -4.51 10.68 4.57
N ALA A 153 -4.28 11.86 5.13
CA ALA A 153 -3.56 12.07 6.39
C ALA A 153 -4.03 13.38 7.07
N PRO A 154 -5.24 13.39 7.67
CA PRO A 154 -5.76 14.55 8.39
C PRO A 154 -4.83 14.98 9.53
N SER A 155 -4.72 16.29 9.73
CA SER A 155 -3.95 16.89 10.83
C SER A 155 -4.78 17.95 11.55
N PRO A 156 -4.36 18.42 12.75
CA PRO A 156 -5.12 19.42 13.49
C PRO A 156 -5.32 20.72 12.71
N ILE A 157 -4.35 21.07 11.86
CA ILE A 157 -4.40 22.24 10.97
C ILE A 157 -5.38 22.04 9.81
N LYS A 158 -5.55 20.80 9.33
CA LYS A 158 -6.42 20.48 8.19
C LYS A 158 -7.23 19.21 8.46
N PRO A 159 -8.21 19.28 9.39
CA PRO A 159 -9.08 18.15 9.71
C PRO A 159 -10.03 17.86 8.54
N VAL A 160 -10.57 16.64 8.51
CA VAL A 160 -11.49 16.19 7.47
C VAL A 160 -12.78 15.66 8.07
N GLU A 161 -13.90 15.98 7.45
CA GLU A 161 -15.21 15.43 7.82
C GLU A 161 -15.51 14.17 7.02
N ILE A 162 -15.65 13.03 7.72
CA ILE A 162 -15.96 11.74 7.11
C ILE A 162 -17.11 11.08 7.88
N ALA A 163 -18.20 10.79 7.18
CA ALA A 163 -19.41 10.16 7.75
C ALA A 163 -19.92 10.87 9.03
N GLY A 164 -19.92 12.21 9.04
CA GLY A 164 -20.36 13.03 10.17
C GLY A 164 -19.38 13.12 11.34
N ARG A 165 -18.17 12.56 11.22
CA ARG A 165 -17.09 12.70 12.19
C ARG A 165 -16.04 13.67 11.67
N LYS A 166 -15.55 14.55 12.53
CA LYS A 166 -14.42 15.42 12.24
C LYS A 166 -13.13 14.74 12.68
N ILE A 167 -12.42 14.13 11.73
CA ILE A 167 -11.15 13.44 11.95
C ILE A 167 -10.03 14.46 11.92
N LYS A 168 -9.21 14.51 12.98
CA LYS A 168 -8.22 15.59 13.18
C LYS A 168 -6.78 15.12 13.17
N THR A 169 -6.52 13.82 13.21
CA THR A 169 -5.18 13.27 13.33
C THR A 169 -5.01 12.06 12.43
N LEU A 170 -3.75 11.75 12.08
CA LEU A 170 -3.39 10.51 11.39
C LEU A 170 -3.88 9.27 12.18
N TRP A 171 -3.87 9.34 13.51
CA TRP A 171 -4.36 8.27 14.37
C TRP A 171 -5.88 8.08 14.25
N GLY A 172 -6.63 9.18 14.28
CA GLY A 172 -8.07 9.19 14.02
C GLY A 172 -8.39 8.62 12.65
N TYR A 173 -7.61 8.98 11.63
CA TYR A 173 -7.76 8.46 10.27
C TYR A 173 -7.51 6.96 10.18
N LEU A 174 -6.41 6.46 10.72
CA LEU A 174 -6.14 5.02 10.76
C LEU A 174 -7.21 4.28 11.55
N GLY A 175 -7.65 4.81 12.69
CA GLY A 175 -8.77 4.26 13.45
C GLY A 175 -10.05 4.20 12.62
N TYR A 176 -10.38 5.27 11.89
CA TYR A 176 -11.56 5.36 11.03
C TYR A 176 -11.51 4.32 9.90
N GLU A 177 -10.45 4.29 9.09
CA GLU A 177 -10.29 3.37 7.95
C GLU A 177 -10.32 1.89 8.39
N LEU A 178 -9.72 1.61 9.56
CA LEU A 178 -9.73 0.27 10.13
C LEU A 178 -11.08 -0.10 10.79
N GLY A 179 -12.02 0.83 10.93
CA GLY A 179 -13.31 0.60 11.61
C GLY A 179 -13.16 0.46 13.13
N ARG A 180 -12.12 1.08 13.68
CA ARG A 180 -11.64 0.99 15.06
C ARG A 180 -11.47 2.37 15.70
N TYR A 181 -12.18 3.38 15.19
CA TYR A 181 -12.07 4.78 15.61
C TYR A 181 -12.32 4.97 17.11
N ASP A 182 -13.20 4.17 17.71
CA ASP A 182 -13.54 4.30 19.13
C ASP A 182 -12.35 4.14 20.07
N PHE A 183 -11.32 3.37 19.69
CA PHE A 183 -10.09 3.25 20.48
C PHE A 183 -9.25 4.55 20.48
N VAL A 184 -9.33 5.35 19.42
CA VAL A 184 -8.52 6.56 19.23
C VAL A 184 -9.33 7.85 19.33
N ARG A 185 -10.65 7.77 19.52
CA ARG A 185 -11.56 8.92 19.53
C ARG A 185 -11.09 10.02 20.48
N GLU A 186 -10.77 9.66 21.73
CA GLU A 186 -10.35 10.65 22.72
C GLU A 186 -9.05 11.35 22.28
N ALA A 187 -8.08 10.59 21.77
CA ALA A 187 -6.80 11.13 21.29
C ALA A 187 -7.00 12.04 20.07
N ASP A 188 -7.86 11.65 19.13
CA ASP A 188 -8.19 12.42 17.94
C ASP A 188 -8.93 13.72 18.29
N GLU A 189 -9.92 13.66 19.18
CA GLU A 189 -10.67 14.83 19.63
C GLU A 189 -9.78 15.85 20.36
N ARG A 190 -8.84 15.35 21.17
CA ARG A 190 -7.87 16.15 21.94
C ARG A 190 -6.61 16.52 21.15
N GLU A 191 -6.48 16.05 19.90
CA GLU A 191 -5.35 16.34 19.02
C GLU A 191 -4.00 15.89 19.60
N VAL A 192 -3.98 14.74 20.29
CA VAL A 192 -2.78 14.14 20.91
C VAL A 192 -2.47 12.77 20.33
N SER A 193 -1.22 12.32 20.49
CA SER A 193 -0.86 10.94 20.15
C SER A 193 -1.46 9.97 21.18
N PRO A 194 -2.11 8.87 20.75
CA PRO A 194 -2.48 7.79 21.65
C PRO A 194 -1.24 7.05 22.17
N TYR A 195 -1.41 6.33 23.27
CA TYR A 195 -0.38 5.45 23.81
C TYR A 195 -0.21 4.18 22.98
N ALA A 196 0.94 3.51 23.14
CA ALA A 196 1.28 2.31 22.37
C ALA A 196 0.28 1.16 22.54
N ASP A 197 -0.30 0.99 23.72
CA ASP A 197 -1.31 -0.05 23.99
C ASP A 197 -2.62 0.18 23.23
N VAL A 198 -2.99 1.45 23.02
CA VAL A 198 -4.13 1.85 22.19
C VAL A 198 -3.85 1.55 20.72
N ILE A 199 -2.67 1.92 20.22
CA ILE A 199 -2.26 1.60 18.84
C ILE A 199 -2.24 0.09 18.62
N PHE A 200 -1.78 -0.69 19.60
CA PHE A 200 -1.85 -2.15 19.51
C PHE A 200 -3.29 -2.65 19.33
N LYS A 201 -4.28 -2.11 20.05
CA LYS A 201 -5.70 -2.46 19.88
C LYS A 201 -6.26 -2.07 18.51
N VAL A 202 -5.76 -0.98 17.94
CA VAL A 202 -6.16 -0.51 16.60
C VAL A 202 -5.57 -1.42 15.51
N LEU A 203 -4.29 -1.78 15.61
CA LEU A 203 -3.59 -2.52 14.56
C LEU A 203 -3.77 -4.03 14.68
N ASN A 204 -3.83 -4.57 15.90
CA ASN A 204 -3.95 -6.00 16.10
C ASN A 204 -5.32 -6.49 15.59
N GLU A 205 -5.32 -7.62 14.90
CA GLU A 205 -6.52 -8.19 14.25
C GLU A 205 -7.20 -7.27 13.22
N SER A 206 -6.57 -6.16 12.82
CA SER A 206 -7.10 -5.26 11.80
C SER A 206 -7.15 -5.90 10.41
N LYS A 207 -6.31 -6.94 10.18
CA LYS A 207 -6.20 -7.69 8.92
C LYS A 207 -6.09 -6.74 7.71
N ALA A 208 -5.25 -5.73 7.86
CA ALA A 208 -5.07 -4.67 6.87
C ALA A 208 -3.63 -4.62 6.35
N LEU A 209 -3.49 -4.28 5.07
CA LEU A 209 -2.28 -3.68 4.53
C LEU A 209 -2.38 -2.17 4.73
N ILE A 210 -1.45 -1.59 5.48
CA ILE A 210 -1.36 -0.14 5.69
C ILE A 210 -0.15 0.36 4.91
N LEU A 211 -0.38 1.20 3.91
CA LEU A 211 0.66 1.83 3.10
C LEU A 211 0.81 3.29 3.55
N ILE A 212 2.00 3.65 4.03
CA ILE A 212 2.29 5.00 4.51
C ILE A 212 3.36 5.61 3.60
N ASP A 213 3.04 6.71 2.93
CA ASP A 213 3.97 7.45 2.07
C ASP A 213 4.16 8.88 2.59
N GLU A 214 5.32 9.47 2.31
CA GLU A 214 5.64 10.87 2.61
C GLU A 214 5.45 11.27 4.09
N ILE A 215 5.59 10.35 5.04
CA ILE A 215 5.36 10.59 6.48
C ILE A 215 6.12 11.80 7.04
N GLY A 216 7.30 12.12 6.47
CA GLY A 216 8.06 13.33 6.81
C GLY A 216 7.24 14.62 6.68
N ARG A 217 6.39 14.71 5.64
CA ARG A 217 5.52 15.87 5.42
C ARG A 217 4.47 16.04 6.50
N TYR A 218 4.04 14.95 7.13
CA TYR A 218 3.09 15.04 8.24
C TYR A 218 3.71 15.79 9.43
N TYR A 219 4.98 15.54 9.74
CA TYR A 219 5.69 16.28 10.79
C TYR A 219 5.84 17.76 10.43
N ASP A 220 6.25 18.06 9.20
CA ASP A 220 6.42 19.45 8.73
C ASP A 220 5.12 20.25 8.79
N GLN A 221 4.00 19.64 8.41
CA GLN A 221 2.71 20.32 8.27
C GLN A 221 1.87 20.32 9.55
N SER A 222 2.12 19.40 10.49
CA SER A 222 1.32 19.29 11.71
C SER A 222 1.70 20.33 12.77
N GLY A 223 2.85 21.01 12.62
CA GLY A 223 3.34 21.96 13.62
C GLY A 223 3.67 21.32 14.96
N LEU A 224 3.78 19.99 15.00
CA LEU A 224 4.16 19.24 16.19
C LEU A 224 5.65 19.44 16.44
N GLU A 225 6.02 19.87 17.64
CA GLU A 225 7.44 19.90 18.04
C GLU A 225 8.01 18.48 17.96
N ALA A 226 9.23 18.36 17.41
CA ALA A 226 9.94 17.09 17.42
C ALA A 226 10.22 16.71 18.88
N THR A 227 9.57 15.64 19.36
CA THR A 227 9.84 15.01 20.65
C THR A 227 11.08 14.14 20.62
#